data_AF-A0A9D1F0L3-F1
#
_entry.id   AF-A0A9D1F0L3-F1
#
_cell.length_a   1.000
_cell.length_b   1.000
_cell.length_c   1.000
_cell.angle_alpha   90.00
_cell.angle_beta   90.00
_cell.angle_gamma   90.00
#
_symmetry.space_group_name_H-M   'P 1'
#
loop_
_entity.id
_entity.type
_entity.pdbx_description
1 polymer ?
#
loop_
_entity_poly.entity_id
_entity_poly.type
_entity_poly.pdbx_seq_one_letter_code
_entity_poly.pdbx_strand_id
1 'polypeptide(L)' 'MEDKIKQLTKQTIKAALALAGLTYETAAESVNKVFNRKQSASNIANKISRNTLKLSEFIEILEANNLTIDLRRK' A
#
# COMPACT_ATOMS: atom_id res chain seq x y z
N MET A 1 -6.09 16.98 14.90
CA MET A 1 -4.71 16.45 14.76
C MET A 1 -4.71 15.10 14.06
N GLU A 2 -5.66 14.22 14.38
CA GLU A 2 -5.86 12.91 13.72
C GLU A 2 -6.14 12.97 12.21
N ASP A 3 -6.94 13.93 11.72
CA ASP A 3 -7.22 14.04 10.27
C ASP A 3 -5.99 14.37 9.43
N LYS A 4 -5.08 15.19 9.97
CA LYS A 4 -3.81 15.49 9.31
C LYS A 4 -2.92 14.25 9.26
N ILE A 5 -2.87 13.47 10.34
CA ILE A 5 -2.12 12.20 10.39
C ILE A 5 -2.68 11.22 9.37
N LYS A 6 -4.00 11.05 9.30
CA LYS A 6 -4.68 10.18 8.32
C LYS A 6 -4.41 10.62 6.86
N GLN A 7 -4.47 11.91 6.57
CA GLN A 7 -4.13 12.42 5.23
C GLN A 7 -2.66 12.18 4.88
N LEU A 8 -1.74 12.37 5.83
CA LEU A 8 -0.32 12.10 5.64
C LEU A 8 -0.11 10.62 5.28
N THR A 9 -0.74 9.70 6.01
CA THR A 9 -0.63 8.25 5.75
C THR A 9 -1.10 7.87 4.35
N LYS A 10 -2.26 8.41 3.91
CA LYS A 10 -2.78 8.20 2.56
C LYS A 10 -1.83 8.69 1.47
N GLN A 11 -1.27 9.89 1.62
CA GLN A 11 -0.33 10.44 0.64
C GLN A 11 0.97 9.62 0.60
N THR A 12 1.50 9.23 1.76
CA THR A 12 2.72 8.41 1.84
C THR A 12 2.55 7.06 1.15
N ILE A 13 1.43 6.36 1.37
CA ILE A 13 1.16 5.07 0.71
C ILE A 13 1.07 5.23 -0.81
N LYS A 14 0.35 6.25 -1.29
CA LYS A 14 0.27 6.53 -2.73
C LYS A 14 1.63 6.86 -3.33
N ALA A 15 2.41 7.69 -2.65
CA ALA A 15 3.74 8.07 -3.10
C ALA A 15 4.68 6.87 -3.14
N ALA A 16 4.64 5.98 -2.13
CA ALA A 16 5.46 4.77 -2.11
C ALA A 16 5.13 3.81 -3.26
N LEU A 17 3.84 3.58 -3.53
CA LEU A 17 3.40 2.75 -4.67
C LEU A 17 3.86 3.35 -6.01
N ALA A 18 3.67 4.66 -6.18
CA ALA A 18 4.09 5.37 -7.39
C ALA A 18 5.61 5.35 -7.58
N LEU A 19 6.39 5.56 -6.50
CA LEU A 19 7.85 5.53 -6.52
C LEU A 19 8.38 4.14 -6.89
N ALA A 20 7.65 3.09 -6.49
CA ALA A 20 7.95 1.72 -6.85
C ALA A 20 7.46 1.32 -8.25
N GLY A 21 6.81 2.22 -9.01
CA GLY A 21 6.24 1.91 -10.31
C GLY A 21 5.05 0.94 -10.25
N LEU A 22 4.42 0.78 -9.10
CA LEU A 22 3.31 -0.14 -8.90
C LEU A 22 1.97 0.51 -9.23
N THR A 23 1.21 -0.18 -10.07
CA THR A 23 -0.22 0.08 -10.26
C THR A 23 -1.02 -0.68 -9.19
N TYR A 24 -2.26 -0.27 -8.94
CA TYR A 24 -3.12 -1.03 -8.01
C TYR A 24 -3.41 -2.45 -8.51
N GLU A 25 -3.38 -2.68 -9.82
CA GLU A 25 -3.54 -4.00 -10.44
C GLU A 25 -2.34 -4.89 -10.13
N THR A 26 -1.13 -4.43 -10.46
CA THR A 26 0.11 -5.19 -10.19
C THR A 26 0.32 -5.43 -8.69
N ALA A 27 -0.04 -4.46 -7.84
CA ALA A 27 -0.04 -4.64 -6.39
C ALA A 27 -1.01 -5.76 -5.94
N ALA A 28 -2.24 -5.76 -6.47
CA ALA A 28 -3.23 -6.78 -6.13
C ALA A 28 -2.83 -8.17 -6.64
N GLU A 29 -2.33 -8.27 -7.87
CA GLU A 29 -1.87 -9.52 -8.46
C GLU A 29 -0.70 -10.12 -7.67
N SER A 30 0.29 -9.29 -7.31
CA SER A 30 1.44 -9.74 -6.53
C SER A 30 1.03 -10.23 -5.15
N VAL A 31 0.15 -9.50 -4.44
CA VAL A 31 -0.36 -9.92 -3.14
C VAL A 31 -1.15 -11.23 -3.24
N ASN A 32 -2.00 -11.37 -4.26
CA ASN A 32 -2.76 -12.60 -4.48
C ASN A 32 -1.84 -13.79 -4.74
N LYS A 33 -0.78 -13.58 -5.52
CA LYS A 33 0.19 -14.62 -5.88
C LYS A 33 1.04 -15.06 -4.69
N VAL A 34 1.55 -14.13 -3.89
CA VAL A 34 2.47 -14.44 -2.77
C VAL A 34 1.72 -14.90 -1.53
N PHE A 35 0.60 -14.25 -1.18
CA PHE A 35 -0.11 -14.48 0.08
C PHE A 35 -1.44 -15.25 -0.09
N ASN A 36 -1.72 -15.78 -1.29
CA ASN A 36 -2.96 -16.51 -1.62
C ASN A 36 -4.24 -15.75 -1.21
N ARG A 37 -4.25 -14.44 -1.45
CA ARG A 37 -5.39 -13.55 -1.14
C ARG A 37 -6.33 -13.41 -2.34
N LYS A 38 -7.48 -12.77 -2.09
CA LYS A 38 -8.41 -12.26 -3.11
C LYS A 38 -8.56 -10.74 -3.00
N GLN A 39 -7.47 -10.03 -3.22
CA GLN A 39 -7.43 -8.59 -3.40
C GLN A 39 -7.77 -8.23 -4.86
N SER A 40 -8.40 -7.07 -5.05
CA SER A 40 -8.59 -6.48 -6.37
C SER A 40 -8.03 -5.06 -6.37
N ALA A 41 -7.63 -4.58 -7.55
CA ALA A 41 -7.12 -3.22 -7.70
C ALA A 41 -8.08 -2.17 -7.11
N SER A 42 -9.38 -2.33 -7.37
CA SER A 42 -10.43 -1.47 -6.83
C SER A 42 -10.53 -1.53 -5.30
N ASN A 43 -10.30 -2.69 -4.68
CA ASN A 43 -10.31 -2.82 -3.23
C ASN A 43 -9.14 -2.06 -2.60
N ILE A 44 -7.92 -2.23 -3.13
CA ILE A 44 -6.73 -1.48 -2.71
C ILE A 44 -6.94 0.02 -2.89
N ALA A 45 -7.39 0.44 -4.07
CA ALA A 45 -7.66 1.85 -4.36
C ALA A 45 -8.70 2.47 -3.42
N ASN A 46 -9.79 1.75 -3.13
CA ASN A 46 -10.83 2.19 -2.21
C ASN A 46 -10.31 2.31 -0.77
N LYS A 47 -9.51 1.34 -0.31
CA LYS A 47 -8.90 1.36 1.03
C LYS A 47 -7.93 2.51 1.19
N ILE A 48 -7.10 2.79 0.20
CA ILE A 48 -6.20 3.95 0.22
C ILE A 48 -7.01 5.24 0.16
N SER A 49 -8.02 5.32 -0.70
CA SER A 49 -8.85 6.53 -0.84
C SER A 49 -9.59 6.88 0.46
N ARG A 50 -10.14 5.87 1.15
CA ARG A 50 -10.84 5.99 2.43
C ARG A 50 -9.92 5.99 3.65
N ASN A 51 -8.61 5.87 3.44
CA ASN A 51 -7.60 5.74 4.49
C ASN A 51 -7.91 4.61 5.50
N THR A 52 -8.38 3.47 4.99
CA THR A 52 -8.68 2.24 5.74
C THR A 52 -7.72 1.10 5.45
N LEU A 53 -6.70 1.33 4.59
CA LEU A 53 -5.63 0.36 4.37
C LEU A 53 -4.82 0.19 5.66
N LYS A 54 -4.79 -1.03 6.20
CA LYS A 54 -3.99 -1.33 7.39
C LYS A 54 -2.50 -1.35 7.04
N LEU A 55 -1.65 -1.03 8.02
CA LEU A 55 -0.20 -1.08 7.84
C LEU A 55 0.27 -2.49 7.44
N SER A 56 -0.32 -3.55 8.01
CA SER A 56 -0.03 -4.93 7.65
C SER A 56 -0.33 -5.23 6.17
N GLU A 57 -1.46 -4.73 5.64
CA GLU A 57 -1.81 -4.90 4.22
C GLU A 57 -0.86 -4.11 3.32
N PHE A 58 -0.40 -2.95 3.77
CA PHE A 58 0.59 -2.17 3.05
C PHE A 58 1.96 -2.88 3.01
N ILE A 59 2.39 -3.49 4.14
CA ILE A 59 3.61 -4.30 4.20
C ILE A 59 3.50 -5.51 3.27
N GLU A 60 2.37 -6.23 3.29
CA GLU A 60 2.12 -7.36 2.36
C GLU A 60 2.27 -6.91 0.88
N ILE A 61 1.76 -5.73 0.51
CA ILE A 61 1.92 -5.20 -0.85
C ILE A 61 3.40 -4.97 -1.19
N LEU A 62 4.18 -4.44 -0.26
CA LEU A 62 5.59 -4.16 -0.49
C LEU A 62 6.41 -5.44 -0.57
N GLU A 63 6.21 -6.37 0.36
CA GLU A 63 6.87 -7.68 0.37
C GLU A 63 6.55 -8.48 -0.89
N ALA A 64 5.29 -8.47 -1.35
CA ALA A 64 4.89 -9.15 -2.57
C ALA A 64 5.59 -8.63 -3.83
N ASN A 65 6.07 -7.39 -3.79
CA ASN A 65 6.77 -6.73 -4.88
C ASN A 65 8.29 -6.61 -4.63
N ASN A 66 8.82 -7.32 -3.64
CA ASN A 66 10.23 -7.26 -3.21
C ASN A 66 10.71 -5.84 -2.88
N LEU A 67 9.84 -5.02 -2.30
CA LEU A 67 10.14 -3.66 -1.88
C LEU A 67 10.37 -3.63 -0.38
N THR A 68 11.43 -2.93 0.04
CA THR A 68 11.75 -2.67 1.45
C THR A 68 11.62 -1.19 1.76
N ILE A 69 10.96 -0.86 2.88
CA ILE A 69 10.96 0.51 3.41
C ILE A 69 12.15 0.66 4.36
N ASP A 70 13.09 1.53 3.99
CA ASP A 70 14.16 1.98 4.88
C ASP A 70 13.65 3.17 5.70
N LEU A 71 13.15 2.92 6.91
CA LEU A 71 12.75 3.99 7.84
C LEU A 71 14.00 4.63 8.47
N ARG A 72 14.66 5.53 7.73
CA ARG A 72 15.71 6.35 8.33
C ARG A 72 15.09 7.35 9.29
N ARG A 73 15.45 7.23 10.56
CA ARG A 73 15.30 8.33 11.52
C ARG A 73 16.33 9.40 11.15
N LYS A 74 15.84 10.57 10.75
CA LYS A 74 16.65 11.78 10.65
C LYS A 74 16.93 12.33 12.05
#